data_AF-A0A2E7X1L1-F1
#
_entry.id   AF-A0A2E7X1L1-F1
#
_cell.length_a   1.000
_cell.length_b   1.000
_cell.length_c   1.000
_cell.angle_alpha   90.00
_cell.angle_beta   90.00
_cell.angle_gamma   90.00
#
_symmetry.space_group_name_H-M   'P 1'
#
loop_
_entity.id
_entity.type
_entity.pdbx_description
1 polymer ?
#
loop_
_entity_poly.entity_id
_entity_poly.type
_entity_poly.pdbx_seq_one_letter_code
_entity_poly.pdbx_strand_id
1 'polypeptide(L)'
;MANIETNIQQRIRLALGTDPKVRLFRNQVGQLPDPRTGRPVQFGLAKGSADLVGFKTITITPEMVGDTVAVFTSIEVKTPNGRLTTPQQNWLNAVKTAGAIAGVARSPEDAIRIISP
;
A
#
# COMPACT_ATOMS: atom_id res chain seq x y z
N MET A 1 14.84 -18.95 -0.77
CA MET A 1 14.06 -18.60 -1.99
C MET A 1 13.22 -17.38 -1.69
N ALA A 2 13.28 -16.33 -2.52
CA ALA A 2 12.37 -15.20 -2.38
C ALA A 2 10.94 -15.66 -2.72
N ASN A 3 9.98 -15.31 -1.87
CA ASN A 3 8.56 -15.58 -2.11
C ASN A 3 8.11 -14.89 -3.42
N ILE A 4 7.28 -15.55 -4.23
CA ILE A 4 6.73 -15.02 -5.49
C ILE A 4 6.13 -13.62 -5.28
N GLU A 5 5.41 -13.42 -4.17
CA GLU A 5 4.80 -12.13 -3.82
C GLU A 5 5.86 -11.04 -3.59
N THR A 6 7.00 -11.39 -2.99
CA THR A 6 8.15 -10.47 -2.84
C THR A 6 8.71 -10.05 -4.19
N ASN A 7 8.82 -10.96 -5.17
CA ASN A 7 9.29 -10.61 -6.51
C ASN A 7 8.31 -9.66 -7.23
N ILE A 8 7.00 -9.91 -7.11
CA ILE A 8 5.96 -9.01 -7.64
C ILE A 8 6.08 -7.63 -6.98
N GLN A 9 6.23 -7.59 -5.65
CA GLN A 9 6.39 -6.35 -4.90
C GLN A 9 7.61 -5.55 -5.38
N GLN A 10 8.77 -6.19 -5.60
CA GLN A 10 9.95 -5.46 -6.10
C GLN A 10 9.74 -4.93 -7.52
N ARG A 11 9.12 -5.71 -8.41
CA ARG A 11 8.79 -5.25 -9.76
C ARG A 11 7.84 -4.05 -9.75
N ILE A 12 6.84 -4.06 -8.87
CA ILE A 12 5.95 -2.92 -8.65
C ILE A 12 6.74 -1.70 -8.16
N ARG A 13 7.63 -1.87 -7.17
CA ARG A 13 8.46 -0.77 -6.64
C ARG A 13 9.35 -0.14 -7.71
N LEU A 14 9.94 -0.96 -8.59
CA LEU A 14 10.73 -0.47 -9.72
C LEU A 14 9.88 0.29 -10.72
N ALA A 15 8.70 -0.24 -11.07
CA ALA A 15 7.80 0.39 -12.04
C ALA A 15 7.21 1.72 -11.53
N LEU A 16 6.84 1.80 -10.25
CA LEU A 16 6.26 3.00 -9.67
C LEU A 16 7.32 4.01 -9.21
N GLY A 17 8.53 3.56 -8.90
CA GLY A 17 9.63 4.41 -8.42
C GLY A 17 10.20 5.34 -9.50
N THR A 18 9.83 5.16 -10.76
CA THR A 18 10.20 6.05 -11.87
C THR A 18 9.26 7.25 -12.02
N ASP A 19 8.06 7.22 -11.41
CA ASP A 19 7.14 8.35 -11.43
C ASP A 19 7.53 9.36 -10.32
N PRO A 20 7.96 10.58 -10.66
CA PRO A 20 8.38 11.58 -9.67
C PRO A 20 7.24 12.01 -8.73
N LYS A 21 5.97 11.78 -9.11
CA LYS A 21 4.82 12.10 -8.27
C LYS A 21 4.54 11.03 -7.22
N VAL A 22 5.12 9.83 -7.35
CA VAL A 22 4.81 8.68 -6.49
C VAL A 22 5.97 8.40 -5.55
N ARG A 23 5.65 8.22 -4.26
CA ARG A 23 6.61 7.77 -3.27
C ARG A 23 5.98 6.71 -2.39
N LEU A 24 6.41 5.46 -2.57
CA LEU A 24 5.95 4.32 -1.79
C LEU A 24 7.09 3.69 -1.00
N PHE A 25 6.76 3.28 0.21
CA PHE A 25 7.64 2.58 1.13
C PHE A 25 7.10 1.17 1.37
N ARG A 26 8.01 0.23 1.63
CA ARG A 26 7.62 -1.12 2.07
C ARG A 26 7.16 -1.04 3.52
N ASN A 27 5.92 -1.41 3.77
CA ASN A 27 5.34 -1.49 5.10
C ASN A 27 5.56 -2.90 5.65
N GLN A 28 6.54 -3.05 6.55
CA GLN A 28 6.76 -4.30 7.27
C GLN A 28 5.86 -4.28 8.51
N VAL A 29 4.81 -5.09 8.53
CA VAL A 29 3.93 -5.22 9.69
C VAL A 29 4.35 -6.44 10.50
N GLY A 30 4.56 -6.24 11.80
CA GLY A 30 4.97 -7.35 12.66
C GLY A 30 5.11 -6.95 14.12
N GLN A 31 5.59 -7.91 14.91
CA GLN A 31 5.87 -7.73 16.32
C GLN A 31 7.12 -8.52 16.68
N LEU A 32 8.04 -7.89 17.41
CA LEU A 32 9.24 -8.54 17.94
C LEU A 32 9.43 -8.13 19.40
N PRO A 33 10.00 -8.99 20.26
CA PRO A 33 10.34 -8.61 21.62
C PRO A 33 11.48 -7.58 21.61
N ASP A 34 11.36 -6.53 22.41
CA ASP A 34 12.47 -5.63 22.71
C ASP A 34 13.60 -6.44 23.38
N PRO A 35 14.82 -6.49 22.80
CA PRO A 35 15.92 -7.27 23.36
C PRO A 35 16.36 -6.80 24.75
N ARG A 36 16.00 -5.58 25.18
CA ARG A 36 16.35 -5.02 26.50
C ARG A 36 15.32 -5.35 27.57
N THR A 37 14.04 -5.41 27.21
CA THR A 37 12.93 -5.50 28.18
C THR A 37 12.07 -6.74 28.03
N GLY A 38 12.21 -7.48 26.92
CA GLY A 38 11.35 -8.62 26.55
C GLY A 38 9.93 -8.24 26.14
N ARG A 39 9.56 -6.96 26.22
CA ARG A 39 8.20 -6.50 25.91
C ARG A 39 7.95 -6.52 24.40
N PRO A 40 6.76 -6.94 23.93
CA PRO A 40 6.46 -6.93 22.50
C PRO A 40 6.39 -5.51 21.93
N VAL A 41 7.15 -5.24 20.88
CA VAL A 41 7.11 -3.99 20.09
C VAL A 41 6.44 -4.28 18.75
N GLN A 42 5.34 -3.61 18.49
CA GLN A 42 4.66 -3.67 17.19
C GLN A 42 5.22 -2.60 16.25
N PHE A 43 5.36 -2.96 14.98
CA PHE A 43 5.85 -2.07 13.93
C PHE A 43 5.05 -2.24 12.64
N GLY A 44 5.22 -1.29 11.72
CA GLY A 44 4.32 -1.07 10.60
C GLY A 44 3.10 -0.23 11.02
N LEU A 45 2.13 -0.08 10.12
CA LEU A 45 0.95 0.77 10.39
C LEU A 45 -0.11 0.05 11.24
N ALA A 46 -0.78 -0.96 10.67
CA ALA A 46 -1.82 -1.72 11.33
C ALA A 46 -1.83 -3.17 10.85
N LYS A 47 -2.40 -4.09 11.63
CA LYS A 47 -2.62 -5.47 11.19
C LYS A 47 -3.50 -5.47 9.93
N GLY A 48 -2.99 -6.04 8.84
CA GLY A 48 -3.67 -6.04 7.54
C GLY A 48 -3.47 -4.76 6.71
N SER A 49 -2.68 -3.80 7.19
CA SER A 49 -2.27 -2.67 6.34
C SER A 49 -1.44 -3.14 5.16
N ALA A 50 -1.56 -2.43 4.05
CA ALA A 50 -1.03 -2.85 2.76
C ALA A 50 0.50 -2.96 2.72
N ASP A 51 1.03 -3.80 1.85
CA ASP A 51 2.47 -4.04 1.68
C ASP A 51 3.27 -2.79 1.26
N LEU A 52 2.66 -1.92 0.45
CA LEU A 52 3.24 -0.66 -0.03
C LEU A 52 2.35 0.51 0.38
N VAL A 53 2.94 1.48 1.07
CA VAL A 53 2.23 2.67 1.56
C VAL A 53 3.05 3.93 1.31
N GLY A 54 2.37 5.06 1.11
CA GLY A 54 3.03 6.34 0.90
C GLY A 54 2.05 7.34 0.30
N PHE A 55 2.46 8.04 -0.76
CA PHE A 55 1.65 9.08 -1.36
C PHE A 55 1.87 9.22 -2.88
N LYS A 56 0.88 9.81 -3.54
CA LYS A 56 0.98 10.30 -4.93
C LYS A 56 0.65 11.78 -4.95
N THR A 57 1.61 12.63 -5.28
CA THR A 57 1.37 14.07 -5.44
C THR A 57 0.39 14.32 -6.58
N ILE A 58 -0.66 15.08 -6.30
CA ILE A 58 -1.65 15.54 -7.29
C ILE A 58 -1.82 17.05 -7.18
N THR A 59 -2.17 17.69 -8.29
CA THR A 59 -2.62 19.08 -8.28
C THR A 59 -4.13 19.07 -8.12
N ILE A 60 -4.63 19.73 -7.08
CA ILE A 60 -6.08 19.88 -6.87
C ILE A 60 -6.64 20.80 -7.95
N THR A 61 -7.71 20.36 -8.62
CA THR A 61 -8.40 21.14 -9.65
C THR A 61 -9.70 21.75 -9.10
N PRO A 62 -10.29 22.77 -9.75
CA PRO A 62 -11.56 23.35 -9.31
C PRO A 62 -12.70 22.33 -9.18
N GLU A 63 -12.71 21.30 -10.03
CA GLU A 63 -13.72 20.23 -10.02
C GLU A 63 -13.63 19.35 -8.76
N MET A 64 -12.46 19.32 -8.12
CA MET A 64 -12.22 18.57 -6.88
C MET A 64 -12.65 19.34 -5.63
N VAL A 65 -13.13 20.59 -5.77
CA VAL A 65 -13.57 21.39 -4.62
C VAL A 65 -14.85 20.76 -4.04
N GLY A 66 -14.75 20.29 -2.80
CA GLY A 66 -15.81 19.53 -2.12
C GLY A 66 -15.50 18.04 -1.98
N ASP A 67 -14.49 17.53 -2.68
CA ASP A 67 -14.06 16.15 -2.56
C ASP A 67 -13.25 15.91 -1.29
N THR A 68 -13.39 14.71 -0.73
CA THR A 68 -12.49 14.22 0.32
C THR A 68 -11.27 13.60 -0.33
N VAL A 69 -10.08 14.14 -0.04
CA VAL A 69 -8.83 13.68 -0.64
C VAL A 69 -7.88 13.22 0.46
N ALA A 70 -7.57 11.92 0.45
CA ALA A 70 -6.38 11.42 1.10
C ALA A 70 -5.33 11.15 0.02
N VAL A 71 -4.31 12.01 -0.07
CA VAL A 71 -3.16 11.81 -0.97
C VAL A 71 -2.32 10.56 -0.59
N PHE A 72 -2.81 9.79 0.38
CA PHE A 72 -2.32 8.49 0.77
C PHE A 72 -2.51 7.48 -0.35
N THR A 73 -1.45 6.69 -0.61
CA THR A 73 -1.47 5.60 -1.59
C THR A 73 -1.17 4.28 -0.89
N SER A 74 -2.00 3.27 -1.12
CA SER A 74 -1.95 1.98 -0.41
C SER A 74 -2.16 0.82 -1.38
N ILE A 75 -1.09 0.06 -1.66
CA ILE A 75 -1.11 -1.07 -2.60
C ILE A 75 -0.80 -2.36 -1.86
N GLU A 76 -1.78 -3.26 -1.83
CA GLU A 76 -1.64 -4.62 -1.32
C GLU A 76 -1.18 -5.52 -2.46
N VAL A 77 -0.09 -6.26 -2.26
CA VAL A 77 0.48 -7.13 -3.29
C VAL A 77 -0.05 -8.54 -3.08
N LYS A 78 -0.50 -9.18 -4.16
CA LYS A 78 -0.88 -10.59 -4.13
C LYS A 78 -0.32 -11.33 -5.33
N THR A 79 -0.03 -12.62 -5.15
CA THR A 79 0.15 -13.53 -6.30
C THR A 79 -1.13 -13.59 -7.15
N PRO A 80 -1.11 -14.10 -8.40
CA PRO A 80 -2.32 -14.17 -9.25
C PRO A 80 -3.55 -14.78 -8.56
N ASN A 81 -3.34 -15.81 -7.73
CA ASN A 81 -4.41 -16.51 -7.00
C ASN A 81 -4.50 -16.12 -5.51
N GLY A 82 -3.66 -15.19 -5.04
CA GLY A 82 -3.62 -14.76 -3.65
C GLY A 82 -4.92 -14.07 -3.22
N ARG A 83 -5.45 -14.45 -2.04
CA ARG A 83 -6.69 -13.91 -1.50
C ARG A 83 -6.41 -12.89 -0.41
N LEU A 84 -7.27 -11.89 -0.31
CA LEU A 84 -7.26 -10.96 0.82
C LEU A 84 -7.75 -11.66 2.07
N THR A 85 -7.11 -11.36 3.19
CA THR A 85 -7.67 -11.65 4.52
C THR A 85 -8.71 -10.59 4.90
N THR A 86 -9.60 -10.91 5.84
CA THR A 86 -10.60 -9.94 6.34
C THR A 86 -9.97 -8.63 6.82
N PRO A 87 -8.88 -8.63 7.62
CA PRO A 87 -8.23 -7.37 8.03
C PRO A 87 -7.70 -6.54 6.85
N GLN A 88 -7.16 -7.18 5.81
CA GLN A 88 -6.68 -6.47 4.62
C GLN A 88 -7.82 -5.87 3.81
N GLN A 89 -8.95 -6.58 3.69
CA GLN A 89 -10.15 -6.04 3.07
C GLN A 89 -10.69 -4.83 3.84
N ASN A 90 -10.71 -4.92 5.18
CA ASN A 90 -11.17 -3.82 6.04
C ASN A 90 -10.25 -2.59 5.92
N TRP A 91 -8.93 -2.80 5.90
CA TRP A 91 -7.95 -1.73 5.65
C TRP A 91 -8.22 -1.03 4.32
N LEU A 92 -8.32 -1.79 3.22
CA LEU A 92 -8.56 -1.24 1.89
C LEU A 92 -9.87 -0.45 1.83
N ASN A 93 -10.93 -0.95 2.45
CA ASN A 93 -12.21 -0.25 2.51
C ASN A 93 -12.07 1.08 3.28
N ALA A 94 -11.44 1.05 4.46
CA ALA A 94 -11.28 2.24 5.29
C ALA A 94 -10.51 3.36 4.58
N VAL A 95 -9.38 3.04 3.94
CA VAL A 95 -8.58 4.06 3.24
C VAL A 95 -9.28 4.57 1.98
N LYS A 96 -9.98 3.70 1.23
CA LYS A 96 -10.77 4.11 0.05
C LYS A 96 -11.91 5.05 0.43
N THR A 97 -12.65 4.75 1.49
CA THR A 97 -13.73 5.61 1.98
C THR A 97 -13.22 6.98 2.41
N ALA A 98 -11.98 7.06 2.90
CA ALA A 98 -11.32 8.32 3.23
C ALA A 98 -10.74 9.08 2.01
N GLY A 99 -10.95 8.59 0.78
CA GLY A 99 -10.46 9.23 -0.44
C GLY A 99 -9.03 8.88 -0.82
N ALA A 100 -8.49 7.76 -0.33
CA ALA A 100 -7.14 7.30 -0.67
C ALA A 100 -7.08 6.55 -2.01
N ILE A 101 -5.92 6.62 -2.67
CA ILE A 101 -5.58 5.82 -3.85
C ILE A 101 -5.17 4.43 -3.37
N ALA A 102 -6.06 3.44 -3.48
CA ALA A 102 -5.78 2.12 -2.95
C ALA A 102 -6.30 0.96 -3.80
N GLY A 103 -5.60 -0.17 -3.76
CA GLY A 103 -6.00 -1.37 -4.50
C GLY A 103 -5.12 -2.58 -4.26
N VAL A 104 -5.51 -3.69 -4.89
CA VAL A 104 -4.73 -4.94 -4.91
C VAL A 104 -4.00 -5.01 -6.24
N ALA A 105 -2.68 -5.14 -6.20
CA ALA A 105 -1.86 -5.32 -7.38
C ALA A 105 -1.31 -6.75 -7.47
N ARG A 106 -1.50 -7.38 -8.63
CA ARG A 106 -0.93 -8.70 -8.93
C ARG A 106 0.21 -8.62 -9.95
N SER A 107 0.43 -7.43 -10.50
CA SER A 107 1.50 -7.10 -11.42
C SER A 107 1.85 -5.61 -11.36
N PRO A 108 2.97 -5.18 -11.98
CA PRO A 108 3.28 -3.76 -12.18
C PRO A 108 2.16 -2.99 -12.90
N GLU A 109 1.51 -3.61 -13.88
CA GLU A 109 0.44 -2.99 -14.68
C GLU A 109 -0.79 -2.70 -13.82
N ASP A 110 -1.14 -3.59 -12.89
CA ASP A 110 -2.19 -3.32 -11.90
C ASP A 110 -1.84 -2.13 -11.02
N ALA A 111 -0.60 -2.08 -10.55
CA ALA A 111 -0.13 -1.01 -9.67
C ALA A 111 -0.18 0.36 -10.36
N ILE A 112 0.21 0.42 -11.65
CA ILE A 112 0.14 1.63 -12.49
C ILE A 112 -1.32 2.09 -12.67
N ARG A 113 -2.24 1.14 -12.89
CA ARG A 113 -3.67 1.45 -13.00
C ARG A 113 -4.24 1.99 -11.69
N ILE A 114 -3.86 1.41 -10.55
CA ILE A 114 -4.32 1.86 -9.23
C ILE A 114 -3.91 3.32 -8.99
N ILE A 115 -2.68 3.69 -9.32
CA ILE A 115 -2.20 5.05 -9.09
C ILE A 115 -2.69 6.05 -10.14
N SER A 116 -3.35 5.61 -11.20
CA SER A 116 -3.86 6.46 -12.30
C SER A 116 -5.37 6.26 -12.46
N PRO A 117 -6.17 6.57 -11.42
CA PRO A 117 -7.61 6.36 -11.46
C PRO A 117 -8.31 7.28 -12.46
#